data_AF-A0A9D9C1M6-F1
#
_entry.id   AF-A0A9D9C1M6-F1
#
_cell.length_a   1.000
_cell.length_b   1.000
_cell.length_c   1.000
_cell.angle_alpha   90.00
_cell.angle_beta   90.00
_cell.angle_gamma   90.00
#
_symmetry.space_group_name_H-M   'P 1'
#
loop_
_entity.id
_entity.type
_entity.pdbx_description
1 polymer ?
#
loop_
_entity_poly.entity_id
_entity_poly.type
_entity_poly.pdbx_seq_one_letter_code
_entity_poly.pdbx_strand_id
1 'polypeptide(L)' 'MTKKVILCTKNKGKVKEFEELFNSYNIDIKIISLFDLDDNDEVEENGESFKENA' A
#
# COMPACT_ATOMS: atom_id res chain seq x y z
N MET A 1 -8.10 -18.50 -2.64
CA MET A 1 -6.65 -18.26 -2.42
C MET A 1 -6.49 -16.76 -2.32
N THR A 2 -6.20 -16.24 -1.13
CA THR A 2 -6.11 -14.78 -0.89
C THR A 2 -4.96 -14.18 -1.69
N LYS A 3 -5.23 -13.17 -2.50
CA LYS A 3 -4.17 -12.45 -3.23
C LYS A 3 -3.44 -11.51 -2.26
N LYS A 4 -2.15 -11.31 -2.49
CA LYS A 4 -1.33 -10.37 -1.72
C LYS A 4 -1.02 -9.15 -2.57
N VAL A 5 -1.16 -7.97 -1.99
CA VAL A 5 -0.81 -6.69 -2.62
C VAL A 5 0.15 -5.94 -1.72
N ILE A 6 1.26 -5.48 -2.27
CA ILE A 6 2.18 -4.60 -1.56
C ILE A 6 1.67 -3.16 -1.71
N LEU A 7 1.54 -2.45 -0.60
CA LEU A 7 1.24 -1.02 -0.57
C LEU A 7 2.51 -0.27 -0.15
N CYS A 8 3.05 0.55 -1.04
CA CYS A 8 4.30 1.30 -0.86
C CYS A 8 4.15 2.45 0.14
N THR A 9 3.79 2.13 1.39
CA THR A 9 3.65 3.08 2.49
C THR A 9 4.02 2.45 3.82
N LYS A 10 4.52 3.27 4.74
CA LYS A 10 4.69 2.93 6.17
C LYS A 10 3.51 3.37 7.04
N ASN A 11 2.56 4.11 6.45
CA ASN A 11 1.45 4.67 7.20
C ASN A 11 0.39 3.59 7.47
N LYS A 12 0.32 3.12 8.72
CA LYS A 12 -0.66 2.11 9.17
C LYS A 12 -2.12 2.56 9.01
N GLY A 13 -2.40 3.86 9.05
CA GLY A 13 -3.72 4.41 8.78
C GLY A 13 -4.17 4.16 7.34
N LYS A 14 -3.29 4.42 6.35
CA LYS A 14 -3.56 4.11 4.93
C LYS A 14 -3.79 2.62 4.71
N VAL A 15 -2.99 1.76 5.35
CA VAL A 15 -3.17 0.30 5.27
C VAL A 15 -4.59 -0.07 5.71
N LYS A 16 -5.02 0.42 6.87
CA LYS A 16 -6.35 0.16 7.42
C LYS A 16 -7.47 0.66 6.50
N GLU A 17 -7.34 1.86 5.94
CA GLU A 17 -8.33 2.41 4.99
C GLU A 17 -8.51 1.52 3.74
N PHE A 18 -7.42 1.01 3.18
CA PHE A 18 -7.50 0.10 2.02
C PHE A 18 -8.07 -1.27 2.40
N GLU A 19 -7.72 -1.82 3.57
CA GLU A 19 -8.32 -3.07 4.06
C GLU A 19 -9.84 -2.92 4.22
N GLU A 20 -10.30 -1.83 4.85
CA GLU A 20 -11.72 -1.51 4.98
C GLU A 20 -12.40 -1.36 3.62
N LEU A 21 -11.74 -0.69 2.66
CA LEU A 21 -12.23 -0.52 1.30
C LEU A 21 -12.42 -1.88 0.60
N PHE A 22 -11.42 -2.75 0.58
CA PHE A 22 -11.53 -4.07 -0.07
C PHE A 22 -12.57 -4.96 0.60
N ASN A 23 -12.64 -4.93 1.93
CA ASN A 23 -13.66 -5.65 2.69
C ASN A 23 -15.07 -5.16 2.33
N SER A 24 -15.26 -3.86 2.11
CA SER A 24 -16.56 -3.30 1.71
C SER A 24 -17.06 -3.83 0.36
N TYR A 25 -16.15 -4.30 -0.50
CA TYR A 25 -16.45 -4.91 -1.80
C TYR A 25 -16.36 -6.46 -1.79
N ASN A 26 -16.19 -7.09 -0.62
CA ASN A 26 -15.96 -8.53 -0.49
C ASN A 26 -14.76 -9.05 -1.32
N ILE A 27 -13.70 -8.24 -1.43
CA ILE A 27 -12.49 -8.60 -2.16
C ILE A 27 -11.49 -9.23 -1.19
N ASP A 28 -11.18 -10.52 -1.37
CA ASP A 28 -10.22 -11.29 -0.56
C ASP A 28 -8.76 -10.94 -0.94
N ILE A 29 -8.26 -9.83 -0.37
CA ILE A 29 -6.88 -9.35 -0.51
C ILE A 29 -6.22 -9.18 0.87
N LYS A 30 -4.98 -9.64 0.98
CA LYS A 30 -4.07 -9.29 2.08
C LYS A 30 -3.16 -8.15 1.64
N ILE A 31 -3.19 -7.04 2.38
CA ILE A 31 -2.25 -5.94 2.19
C ILE A 31 -0.94 -6.25 2.94
N ILE A 32 0.18 -5.90 2.32
CA ILE A 32 1.52 -5.93 2.92
C ILE A 32 2.11 -4.53 2.76
N SER A 33 2.44 -3.87 3.85
CA SER A 33 3.00 -2.52 3.85
C SER A 33 4.53 -2.54 3.88
N LEU A 34 5.18 -1.39 3.63
CA LEU A 34 6.63 -1.26 3.83
C LEU A 34 7.02 -1.44 5.30
N PHE A 35 6.11 -1.13 6.24
CA PHE A 35 6.32 -1.40 7.65
C PHE A 35 6.40 -2.91 7.93
N ASP A 36 5.58 -3.73 7.26
CA ASP A 36 5.60 -5.20 7.43
C ASP A 36 6.83 -5.86 6.81
N LEU A 37 7.48 -5.17 5.87
CA LEU A 37 8.70 -5.60 5.19
C LEU A 37 9.97 -5.10 5.89
N ASP A 38 9.84 -4.25 6.92
CA ASP A 38 10.95 -3.53 7.55
C ASP A 38 11.82 -2.75 6.52
N ASP A 39 11.18 -2.32 5.44
CA ASP A 39 11.82 -1.64 4.31
C ASP A 39 12.07 -0.17 4.68
N ASN A 40 13.33 0.26 4.62
CA ASN A 40 13.75 1.62 4.97
C ASN A 40 14.32 2.41 3.80
N ASP A 41 14.18 1.90 2.59
CA ASP A 41 14.63 2.60 1.40
C ASP A 41 13.71 3.81 1.13
N GLU A 42 14.33 4.98 1.00
CA GLU A 42 13.65 6.17 0.50
C GLU A 42 13.79 6.19 -1.03
N VAL A 43 12.65 6.23 -1.72
CA VAL A 43 12.60 6.37 -3.18
C VAL A 43 12.49 7.84 -3.53
N GLU A 44 13.33 8.32 -4.44
CA GLU A 44 13.23 9.69 -4.95
C GLU A 44 11.99 9.87 -5.84
N GLU A 45 11.09 10.78 -5.47
CA GLU A 45 9.91 11.17 -6.24
C GLU A 45 10.21 12.43 -7.09
N ASN A 46 10.94 12.25 -8.19
CA ASN A 46 11.44 13.34 -9.04
C ASN A 46 10.63 13.60 -10.32
N GLY A 47 9.46 12.96 -10.46
CA GLY A 47 8.52 13.23 -11.55
C GLY A 47 7.87 14.61 -11.45
N GLU A 48 7.34 15.09 -12.57
CA GLU A 48 6.70 16.40 -12.68
C GLU A 48 5.21 16.37 -12.27
N SER A 49 4.67 15.18 -11.94
CA SER A 49 3.28 15.03 -11.51
C SER A 49 3.07 13.92 -10.49
N PHE A 50 1.97 14.00 -9.73
CA PHE A 50 1.57 12.94 -8.79
C PHE A 50 1.40 11.57 -9.47
N LYS A 51 0.98 11.57 -10.73
CA LYS A 51 0.78 10.34 -11.50
C LYS A 51 2.12 9.66 -11.87
N GLU A 52 3.19 10.44 -11.97
CA GLU A 52 4.52 9.90 -12.26
C GLU A 52 5.20 9.36 -11.00
N ASN A 53 4.91 9.96 -9.84
CA ASN A 53 5.51 9.56 -8.56
C ASN A 53 4.76 8.42 -7.85
N ALA A 54 3.44 8.34 -8.01
CA ALA A 54 2.57 7.36 -7.34
C ALA A 54 2.54 5.99 -8.04
#